data_AF-A6I9C6-F1
#
_entry.id   AF-A6I9C6-F1
#
_cell.length_a   1.000
_cell.length_b   1.000
_cell.length_c   1.000
_cell.angle_alpha   90.00
_cell.angle_beta   90.00
_cell.angle_gamma   90.00
#
_symmetry.space_group_name_H-M   'P 1'
#
loop_
_entity.id
_entity.type
_entity.pdbx_description
1 polymer ?
#
loop_
_entity_poly.entity_id
_entity_poly.type
_entity_poly.pdbx_seq_one_letter_code
_entity_poly.pdbx_strand_id
1 'polypeptide(L)'
;MIPLVYFVLPTLGSYVILSIFFLRRPHLLHTPWAPGFSIRLAAHRGGSGERLENTMEAIENSMAQRADLLEFDCQLTRDGVVVVSHDKNLSRQSGLNKDINTLDFAQLPLYKEELEIYFSPGRMCVSLHCLAAFSYTLIKPLPLARLSHSDPSFCDTPPR
;
A
#
# COMPACT_ATOMS: atom_id res chain seq x y z
N MET A 1 -3.35 44.48 -34.38
CA MET A 1 -2.41 43.38 -34.04
C MET A 1 -1.36 43.77 -33.00
N ILE A 2 -0.87 45.01 -32.98
CA ILE A 2 0.13 45.52 -32.02
C ILE A 2 -0.31 45.48 -30.54
N PRO A 3 -1.54 45.84 -30.13
CA PRO A 3 -1.88 45.91 -28.70
C PRO A 3 -1.92 44.54 -28.02
N LEU A 4 -2.31 43.48 -28.74
CA LEU A 4 -2.38 42.13 -28.19
C LEU A 4 -1.00 41.61 -27.78
N VAL A 5 0.03 41.89 -28.58
CA VAL A 5 1.41 41.48 -28.32
C VAL A 5 1.96 42.14 -27.05
N TYR A 6 1.60 43.39 -26.80
CA TYR A 6 1.99 44.13 -25.60
C TYR A 6 1.41 43.55 -24.30
N PHE A 7 0.25 42.90 -24.34
CA PHE A 7 -0.34 42.27 -23.16
C PHE A 7 0.05 40.79 -23.03
N VAL A 8 0.20 40.07 -24.15
CA VAL A 8 0.49 38.63 -24.14
C VAL A 8 1.93 38.32 -23.76
N LEU A 9 2.91 39.07 -24.26
CA LEU A 9 4.32 38.82 -23.93
C LEU A 9 4.66 38.98 -22.44
N PRO A 10 4.25 40.04 -21.72
CA PRO A 10 4.54 40.17 -20.29
C PRO A 10 3.75 39.21 -19.42
N THR A 11 2.52 38.84 -19.80
CA THR A 11 1.74 37.84 -19.06
C THR A 11 2.38 36.45 -19.16
N LEU A 12 2.84 36.07 -20.35
CA LEU A 12 3.53 34.80 -20.56
C LEU A 12 4.93 34.81 -19.92
N GLY A 13 5.66 35.92 -20.03
CA GLY A 13 6.96 36.10 -19.36
C GLY A 13 6.85 36.04 -17.84
N SER A 14 5.88 36.74 -17.24
CA SER A 14 5.64 36.69 -15.79
C SER A 14 5.19 35.31 -15.32
N TYR A 15 4.35 34.61 -16.09
CA TYR A 15 3.99 33.22 -15.80
C TYR A 15 5.21 32.29 -15.78
N VAL A 16 6.09 32.39 -16.78
CA VAL A 16 7.32 31.58 -16.86
C VAL A 16 8.25 31.88 -15.69
N ILE A 17 8.45 33.16 -15.35
CA ILE A 17 9.29 33.58 -14.22
C ILE A 17 8.73 33.07 -12.89
N LEU A 18 7.43 33.25 -12.68
CA LEU A 18 6.75 32.82 -11.45
C LEU A 18 6.75 31.29 -11.33
N SER A 19 6.56 30.58 -12.44
CA SER A 19 6.64 29.12 -12.50
C SER A 19 8.05 28.61 -12.14
N ILE A 20 9.11 29.19 -12.72
CA ILE A 20 10.50 28.86 -12.38
C ILE A 20 10.81 29.18 -10.92
N PHE A 21 10.31 30.31 -10.41
CA PHE A 21 10.49 30.72 -9.02
C PHE A 21 9.88 29.70 -8.05
N PHE A 22 8.63 29.29 -8.27
CA PHE A 22 7.98 28.28 -7.41
C PHE A 22 8.56 26.88 -7.59
N LEU A 23 8.97 26.48 -8.81
CA LEU A 23 9.67 25.21 -9.04
C LEU A 23 11.02 25.15 -8.31
N ARG A 24 11.75 26.27 -8.19
CA ARG A 24 12.99 26.35 -7.39
C ARG A 24 12.74 26.47 -5.89
N ARG A 25 11.54 26.85 -5.47
CA ARG A 25 11.15 27.05 -4.07
C ARG A 25 9.85 26.28 -3.77
N PRO A 26 9.83 24.94 -3.91
CA PRO A 26 8.60 24.14 -3.77
C PRO A 26 7.96 24.26 -2.37
N HIS A 27 8.76 24.57 -1.35
CA HIS A 27 8.28 24.80 0.02
C HIS A 27 7.33 26.00 0.18
N LEU A 28 7.22 26.90 -0.81
CA LEU A 28 6.25 28.00 -0.79
C LEU A 28 4.83 27.57 -1.19
N LEU A 29 4.71 26.50 -1.99
CA LEU A 29 3.42 25.92 -2.39
C LEU A 29 3.04 24.72 -1.52
N HIS A 30 4.04 24.00 -1.02
CA HIS A 30 3.86 22.79 -0.23
C HIS A 30 4.48 22.99 1.14
N THR A 31 3.63 23.17 2.16
CA THR A 31 4.06 22.88 3.53
C THR A 31 4.41 21.39 3.60
N PRO A 32 5.60 21.01 4.08
CA PRO A 32 5.93 19.60 4.21
C PRO A 32 4.90 18.95 5.12
N TRP A 33 4.28 17.87 4.64
CA TRP A 33 3.42 17.06 5.49
C TRP A 33 4.28 16.49 6.60
N ALA A 34 4.01 16.89 7.84
CA ALA A 34 4.62 16.32 9.02
C ALA A 34 3.72 15.17 9.50
N PRO A 35 4.10 13.90 9.29
CA PRO A 35 3.30 12.79 9.76
C PRO A 35 3.23 12.84 11.29
N GLY A 36 2.03 12.65 11.85
CA GLY A 36 1.80 12.64 13.31
C GLY A 36 2.44 11.44 14.04
N PHE A 37 3.11 10.55 13.30
CA PHE A 37 3.82 9.39 13.80
C PHE A 37 5.14 9.20 13.03
N SER A 38 6.17 8.73 13.74
CA SER A 38 7.48 8.40 13.16
C SER A 38 7.54 6.90 12.91
N ILE A 39 7.67 6.51 11.65
CA ILE A 39 7.89 5.12 11.25
C ILE A 39 9.40 4.87 11.30
N ARG A 40 9.84 3.91 12.11
CA ARG A 40 11.24 3.45 12.18
C ARG A 40 11.41 2.09 11.52
N LEU A 41 10.41 1.23 11.66
CA LEU A 41 10.40 -0.12 11.10
C LEU A 41 9.09 -0.38 10.35
N ALA A 42 9.19 -0.58 9.04
CA ALA A 42 8.07 -0.95 8.19
C ALA A 42 8.28 -2.36 7.65
N ALA A 43 7.33 -3.26 7.90
CA ALA A 43 7.36 -4.63 7.41
C ALA A 43 6.73 -4.71 6.02
N HIS A 44 7.59 -4.71 5.00
CA HIS A 44 7.20 -4.84 3.60
C HIS A 44 6.58 -6.23 3.33
N ARG A 45 5.37 -6.26 2.74
CA ARG A 45 4.53 -7.44 2.49
C ARG A 45 4.33 -8.34 3.71
N GLY A 46 4.12 -7.70 4.85
CA GLY A 46 3.98 -8.34 6.14
C GLY A 46 5.29 -8.88 6.72
N GLY A 47 6.47 -8.56 6.18
CA GLY A 47 7.77 -9.06 6.68
C GLY A 47 8.48 -10.00 5.71
N SER A 48 8.33 -9.75 4.40
CA SER A 48 8.96 -10.54 3.35
C SER A 48 10.47 -10.65 3.54
N GLY A 49 11.00 -11.86 3.34
CA GLY A 49 12.43 -12.17 3.46
C GLY A 49 12.84 -12.83 4.77
N GLU A 50 12.02 -12.67 5.82
CA GLU A 50 12.16 -13.46 7.06
C GLU A 50 11.18 -14.62 7.09
N ARG A 51 9.95 -14.37 6.62
CA ARG A 51 8.89 -15.35 6.44
C ARG A 51 8.26 -15.17 5.05
N LEU A 52 7.40 -16.13 4.67
CA LEU A 52 6.71 -16.12 3.39
C LEU A 52 5.82 -14.87 3.27
N GLU A 53 5.95 -14.12 2.17
CA GLU A 53 5.22 -12.85 1.97
C GLU A 53 3.70 -13.00 2.11
N ASN A 54 3.03 -11.95 2.62
CA ASN A 54 1.57 -11.87 2.70
C ASN A 54 0.89 -13.04 3.42
N THR A 55 1.59 -13.69 4.35
CA THR A 55 1.06 -14.74 5.22
C THR A 55 0.85 -14.23 6.64
N MET A 56 -0.02 -14.91 7.40
CA MET A 56 -0.19 -14.61 8.83
C MET A 56 1.12 -14.81 9.60
N GLU A 57 1.92 -15.82 9.26
CA GLU A 57 3.21 -16.08 9.92
C GLU A 57 4.17 -14.89 9.77
N ALA A 58 4.23 -14.28 8.58
CA ALA A 58 5.03 -13.07 8.38
C ALA A 58 4.52 -11.91 9.24
N ILE A 59 3.20 -11.72 9.27
CA ILE A 59 2.56 -10.66 10.06
C ILE A 59 2.88 -10.82 11.54
N GLU A 60 2.68 -12.02 12.09
CA GLU A 60 2.96 -12.34 13.49
C GLU A 60 4.43 -12.11 13.83
N ASN A 61 5.34 -12.52 12.94
CA ASN A 61 6.77 -12.30 13.11
C ASN A 61 7.12 -10.78 13.09
N SER A 62 6.51 -10.01 12.19
CA SER A 62 6.70 -8.56 12.13
C SER A 62 6.13 -7.84 13.35
N MET A 63 4.99 -8.31 13.87
CA MET A 63 4.41 -7.82 15.12
C MET A 63 5.30 -8.15 16.32
N ALA A 64 5.86 -9.37 16.38
CA ALA A 64 6.81 -9.76 17.42
C ALA A 64 8.07 -8.88 17.41
N GLN A 65 8.48 -8.41 16.24
CA GLN A 65 9.58 -7.45 16.06
C GLN A 65 9.21 -6.00 16.31
N ARG A 66 7.94 -5.71 16.65
CA ARG A 66 7.43 -4.35 16.90
C ARG A 66 7.57 -3.45 15.67
N ALA A 67 7.26 -3.95 14.48
CA ALA A 67 7.11 -3.11 13.30
C ALA A 67 6.06 -2.01 13.55
N ASP A 68 6.39 -0.77 13.20
CA ASP A 68 5.50 0.39 13.33
C ASP A 68 4.42 0.40 12.23
N LEU A 69 4.75 -0.19 11.09
CA LEU A 69 3.88 -0.28 9.92
C LEU A 69 3.94 -1.68 9.32
N LEU A 70 2.78 -2.24 8.99
CA LEU A 70 2.64 -3.46 8.18
C LEU A 70 2.14 -3.06 6.80
N GLU A 71 2.85 -3.44 5.76
CA GLU A 71 2.47 -3.18 4.37
C GLU A 71 1.99 -4.47 3.70
N PHE A 72 0.93 -4.37 2.91
CA PHE A 72 0.26 -5.48 2.24
C PHE A 72 -0.17 -5.08 0.84
N ASP A 73 -0.08 -6.01 -0.10
CA ASP A 73 -0.54 -5.81 -1.47
C ASP A 73 -1.94 -6.41 -1.64
N CYS A 74 -2.94 -5.58 -1.93
CA CYS A 74 -4.30 -6.05 -2.16
C CYS A 74 -4.61 -6.21 -3.66
N GLN A 75 -5.31 -7.29 -4.00
CA GLN A 75 -5.88 -7.56 -5.32
C GLN A 75 -7.36 -7.86 -5.18
N LEU A 76 -8.10 -7.69 -6.29
CA LEU A 76 -9.52 -7.99 -6.35
C LEU A 76 -9.75 -9.23 -7.21
N THR A 77 -10.54 -10.16 -6.68
CA THR A 77 -11.08 -11.31 -7.42
C THR A 77 -12.24 -10.90 -8.33
N ARG A 78 -12.68 -11.82 -9.21
CA ARG A 78 -13.79 -11.58 -10.14
C ARG A 78 -15.12 -11.32 -9.43
N ASP A 79 -15.35 -12.00 -8.31
CA ASP A 79 -16.54 -11.85 -7.45
C ASP A 79 -16.44 -10.66 -6.48
N GLY A 80 -15.40 -9.82 -6.61
CA GLY A 80 -15.26 -8.59 -5.84
C GLY A 80 -14.71 -8.78 -4.43
N VAL A 81 -14.17 -9.95 -4.11
CA VAL A 81 -13.51 -10.22 -2.82
C VAL A 81 -12.08 -9.69 -2.86
N VAL A 82 -11.71 -8.91 -1.83
CA VAL A 82 -10.34 -8.41 -1.65
C VAL A 82 -9.47 -9.52 -1.08
N VAL A 83 -8.35 -9.77 -1.73
CA VAL A 83 -7.36 -10.76 -1.32
C VAL A 83 -5.99 -10.10 -1.25
N VAL A 84 -5.11 -10.56 -0.37
CA VAL A 84 -3.73 -10.04 -0.36
C VAL A 84 -2.84 -10.93 -1.19
N SER A 85 -2.25 -10.33 -2.21
CA SER A 85 -1.21 -10.89 -3.04
C SER A 85 -0.49 -9.76 -3.78
N HIS A 86 0.84 -9.86 -3.85
CA HIS A 86 1.63 -8.91 -4.61
C HIS A 86 1.41 -9.04 -6.11
N ASP A 87 1.38 -10.27 -6.61
CA ASP A 87 1.32 -10.51 -8.05
C ASP A 87 -0.12 -10.51 -8.55
N LYS A 88 -0.30 -10.02 -9.77
CA LYS A 88 -1.56 -10.19 -10.50
C LYS A 88 -1.80 -11.63 -10.89
N ASN A 89 -0.73 -12.35 -11.25
CA ASN A 89 -0.75 -13.72 -11.74
C ASN A 89 -0.23 -14.69 -10.68
N LEU A 90 -0.91 -15.81 -10.53
CA LEU A 90 -0.65 -16.80 -9.49
C LEU A 90 0.52 -17.76 -9.80
N SER A 91 1.16 -17.65 -10.97
CA SER A 91 2.22 -18.59 -11.42
C SER A 91 3.36 -18.73 -10.42
N ARG A 92 3.83 -17.61 -9.84
CA ARG A 92 4.93 -17.65 -8.87
C ARG A 92 4.49 -18.34 -7.58
N GLN A 93 3.39 -17.85 -7.01
CA GLN A 93 2.94 -18.17 -5.65
C GLN A 93 2.30 -19.56 -5.53
N SER A 94 1.53 -20.00 -6.51
CA SER A 94 0.81 -21.27 -6.47
C SER A 94 1.09 -22.20 -7.66
N GLY A 95 1.79 -21.71 -8.68
CA GLY A 95 2.03 -22.48 -9.92
C GLY A 95 0.86 -22.44 -10.90
N LEU A 96 -0.25 -21.80 -10.54
CA LEU A 96 -1.39 -21.62 -11.43
C LEU A 96 -1.17 -20.41 -12.34
N ASN A 97 -1.05 -20.62 -13.65
CA ASN A 97 -0.96 -19.52 -14.61
C ASN A 97 -2.32 -18.89 -14.91
N LYS A 98 -2.86 -18.17 -13.92
CA LYS A 98 -4.08 -17.38 -14.03
C LYS A 98 -3.95 -16.10 -13.21
N ASP A 99 -4.64 -15.07 -13.67
CA ASP A 99 -4.73 -13.79 -12.96
C ASP A 99 -5.83 -13.83 -11.90
N ILE A 100 -5.59 -13.20 -10.75
CA ILE A 100 -6.51 -13.19 -9.60
C ILE A 100 -7.87 -12.60 -9.98
N ASN A 101 -7.88 -11.54 -10.78
CA ASN A 101 -9.11 -10.87 -11.23
C ASN A 101 -9.98 -11.73 -12.18
N THR A 102 -9.50 -12.89 -12.62
CA THR A 102 -10.25 -13.82 -13.47
C THR A 102 -10.93 -14.95 -12.69
N LEU A 103 -10.55 -15.13 -11.42
CA LEU A 103 -11.01 -16.20 -10.55
C LEU A 103 -11.98 -15.68 -9.49
N ASP A 104 -12.95 -16.50 -9.12
CA ASP A 104 -13.73 -16.25 -7.91
C ASP A 104 -12.91 -16.66 -6.68
N PHE A 105 -13.21 -16.08 -5.51
CA PHE A 105 -12.47 -16.35 -4.28
C PHE A 105 -12.34 -17.86 -3.96
N ALA A 106 -13.41 -18.63 -4.14
CA ALA A 106 -13.43 -20.07 -3.89
C ALA A 106 -12.51 -20.90 -4.82
N GLN A 107 -12.06 -20.32 -5.93
CA GLN A 107 -11.19 -20.98 -6.92
C GLN A 107 -9.71 -20.67 -6.71
N LEU A 108 -9.37 -19.82 -5.73
CA LEU A 108 -7.99 -19.46 -5.48
C LEU A 108 -7.22 -20.67 -4.92
N PRO A 109 -6.08 -21.02 -5.54
CA PRO A 109 -5.23 -22.11 -5.09
C PRO A 109 -4.48 -21.72 -3.81
N LEU A 110 -3.91 -22.70 -3.12
CA LEU A 110 -3.04 -22.45 -1.97
C LEU A 110 -1.66 -21.94 -2.41
N TYR A 111 -0.98 -21.22 -1.52
CA TYR A 111 0.43 -20.85 -1.71
C TYR A 111 1.33 -22.09 -1.64
N LYS A 112 2.48 -22.03 -2.32
CA LYS A 112 3.57 -22.98 -2.17
C LYS A 112 4.21 -22.84 -0.77
N GLU A 113 4.73 -23.96 -0.26
CA GLU A 113 5.45 -24.02 1.02
C GLU A 113 6.77 -23.22 0.98
N GLU A 114 7.39 -23.17 -0.20
CA GLU A 114 8.60 -22.43 -0.48
C GLU A 114 8.36 -21.44 -1.62
N LEU A 115 8.80 -20.20 -1.40
CA LEU A 115 8.69 -19.13 -2.38
C LEU A 115 9.99 -18.34 -2.46
N GLU A 116 10.42 -18.05 -3.68
CA GLU A 116 11.57 -17.18 -3.92
C GLU A 116 11.25 -15.73 -3.53
N ILE A 117 12.19 -15.10 -2.84
CA ILE A 117 12.09 -13.70 -2.46
C ILE A 117 12.28 -12.84 -3.71
N TYR A 118 11.25 -12.07 -4.07
CA TYR A 118 11.26 -11.22 -5.26
C TYR A 118 12.47 -10.26 -5.34
N PHE A 119 12.91 -9.70 -4.22
CA PHE A 119 14.04 -8.75 -4.16
C PHE A 119 15.40 -9.41 -3.89
N SER A 120 15.46 -10.73 -3.73
CA SER A 120 16.71 -11.47 -3.51
C SER A 120 16.67 -12.80 -4.27
N PRO A 121 16.91 -12.76 -5.60
CA PRO A 121 16.85 -13.95 -6.44
C PRO A 121 17.78 -15.06 -5.92
N GLY A 122 17.29 -16.29 -5.93
CA GLY A 122 17.98 -17.47 -5.39
C GLY A 122 17.84 -17.69 -3.89
N ARG A 123 17.23 -16.75 -3.14
CA ARG A 123 16.91 -16.95 -1.72
C ARG A 123 15.44 -17.36 -1.58
N MET A 124 15.21 -18.49 -0.92
CA MET A 124 13.87 -19.04 -0.66
C MET A 124 13.43 -18.71 0.76
N CYS A 125 12.17 -18.34 0.92
CA CYS A 125 11.48 -18.31 2.20
C CYS A 125 10.63 -19.57 2.34
N VAL A 126 10.66 -20.18 3.53
CA VAL A 126 9.86 -21.36 3.87
C VAL A 126 8.80 -20.95 4.89
N SER A 127 7.55 -21.36 4.67
CA SER A 127 6.48 -21.25 5.66
C SER A 127 6.47 -22.50 6.55
N LEU A 128 6.41 -22.33 7.88
CA LEU A 128 6.28 -23.46 8.82
C LEU A 128 4.82 -23.91 8.97
N HIS A 129 3.86 -23.03 8.66
CA HIS A 129 2.43 -23.28 8.79
C HIS A 129 1.72 -22.94 7.48
N CYS A 130 1.54 -23.97 6.66
CA CYS A 130 0.82 -23.89 5.39
C CYS A 130 -0.67 -23.52 5.63
N LEU A 131 -1.29 -22.81 4.68
CA LEU A 131 -2.73 -22.84 4.29
C LEU A 131 -3.57 -21.55 4.32
N ALA A 132 -3.12 -20.41 4.84
CA ALA A 132 -3.97 -19.21 4.85
C ALA A 132 -3.35 -18.05 4.07
N ALA A 133 -3.53 -18.08 2.75
CA ALA A 133 -3.47 -16.86 1.96
C ALA A 133 -4.85 -16.63 1.35
N PHE A 134 -5.15 -15.39 1.01
CA PHE A 134 -6.34 -14.92 0.30
C PHE A 134 -7.53 -14.43 1.14
N SER A 135 -7.92 -15.01 2.28
CA SER A 135 -9.08 -14.47 3.02
C SER A 135 -8.71 -13.48 4.13
N TYR A 136 -8.81 -12.19 3.83
CA TYR A 136 -8.91 -11.18 4.88
C TYR A 136 -10.39 -11.06 5.22
N THR A 137 -10.87 -11.95 6.07
CA THR A 137 -12.02 -11.58 6.90
C THR A 137 -11.54 -10.37 7.68
N LEU A 138 -11.98 -9.20 7.21
CA LEU A 138 -11.81 -7.86 7.75
C LEU A 138 -11.07 -7.87 9.07
N ILE A 139 -9.86 -7.31 9.04
CA ILE A 139 -9.13 -6.80 10.21
C ILE A 139 -10.18 -6.48 11.29
N LYS A 140 -10.41 -7.41 12.23
CA LYS A 140 -10.96 -7.04 13.54
C LYS A 140 -10.08 -5.88 13.94
N PRO A 141 -10.63 -4.72 14.35
CA PRO A 141 -9.82 -3.58 14.69
C PRO A 141 -8.76 -4.09 15.65
N LEU A 142 -7.54 -4.27 15.13
CA LEU A 142 -6.38 -4.47 15.94
C LEU A 142 -6.44 -3.26 16.86
N PRO A 143 -6.27 -3.40 18.18
CA PRO A 143 -6.20 -2.24 19.03
C PRO A 143 -4.97 -1.45 18.57
N LEU A 144 -5.20 -0.58 17.59
CA LEU A 144 -4.32 0.45 17.12
C LEU A 144 -4.30 1.37 18.31
N ALA A 145 -3.39 1.08 19.23
CA ALA A 145 -3.21 1.87 20.43
C ALA A 145 -3.03 3.32 19.95
N ARG A 146 -4.07 4.12 20.22
CA ARG A 146 -4.08 5.57 20.09
C ARG A 146 -4.10 6.08 18.64
N LEU A 147 -5.24 5.88 17.96
CA LEU A 147 -5.79 6.97 17.16
C LEU A 147 -6.01 8.16 18.10
N SER A 148 -5.06 9.10 18.07
CA SER A 148 -5.18 10.39 18.72
C SER A 148 -6.38 11.11 18.12
N HIS A 149 -7.52 11.03 18.80
CA HIS A 149 -8.59 11.99 18.65
C HIS A 149 -8.03 13.38 18.91
N SER A 150 -7.89 14.15 17.85
CA SER A 150 -7.86 15.61 17.90
C SER A 150 -8.73 16.11 16.75
N ASP A 151 -10.05 16.05 16.94
CA ASP A 151 -10.93 17.21 16.75
C ASP A 151 -12.37 16.90 17.21
N PRO A 152 -12.97 17.73 18.11
CA PRO A 152 -14.26 17.47 18.71
C PRO A 152 -15.37 18.31 18.05
N SER A 153 -15.77 18.02 16.81
CA SER A 153 -17.02 18.57 16.24
C SER A 153 -17.21 18.18 14.78
N PHE A 154 -17.87 17.06 14.48
CA PHE A 154 -18.77 17.00 13.31
C PHE A 154 -19.66 15.73 13.33
N CYS A 155 -20.89 15.92 13.83
CA CYS A 155 -22.13 15.24 13.44
C CYS A 155 -22.28 13.72 13.67
N ASP A 156 -22.65 13.38 14.91
CA ASP A 156 -23.60 12.29 15.20
C ASP A 156 -25.03 12.70 14.79
N THR A 157 -25.67 11.94 13.90
CA THR A 157 -27.11 11.69 13.98
C THR A 157 -27.41 10.26 13.52
N PRO A 158 -28.05 9.41 14.34
CA PRO A 158 -28.44 8.06 13.93
C PRO A 158 -29.74 8.08 13.11
N PRO A 159 -29.92 7.12 12.18
CA PRO A 159 -31.16 7.01 11.40
C PRO A 159 -32.31 6.48 12.26
N ARG A 160 -33.52 7.00 12.00
CA ARG A 160 -34.79 6.40 12.44
C ARG A 160 -35.18 5.26 11.52
#